data_AF-A0AA42ARQ7-F1
#
_entry.id   AF-A0AA42ARQ7-F1
#
_cell.length_a   1.000
_cell.length_b   1.000
_cell.length_c   1.000
_cell.angle_alpha   90.00
_cell.angle_beta   90.00
_cell.angle_gamma   90.00
#
_symmetry.space_group_name_H-M   'P 1'
#
loop_
_entity.id
_entity.type
_entity.pdbx_description
1 polymer ?
#
loop_
_entity_poly.entity_id
_entity_poly.type
_entity_poly.pdbx_seq_one_letter_code
_entity_poly.pdbx_strand_id
1 'polypeptide(L)'
;MLSKFLFCILLFFFLTISSVKAKIGFDCKSISKCQSLAGYVSPNATTLSEIATLFKVTDINYFLGANSLPIGTSLTKSVAAMETIRIPFACSCKNGSGIADDTTMYKVKEGEGLDHIARNIFSM
;
A
#
# COMPACT_ATOMS: atom_id res chain seq x y z
N MET A 1 14.53 -31.01 -39.97
CA MET A 1 14.59 -31.40 -38.54
C MET A 1 14.89 -30.20 -37.62
N LEU A 2 15.79 -29.29 -38.01
CA LEU A 2 16.16 -28.08 -37.25
C LEU A 2 14.96 -27.16 -36.89
N SER A 3 14.01 -26.95 -37.80
CA SER A 3 12.81 -26.13 -37.57
C SER A 3 11.87 -26.71 -36.50
N LYS A 4 11.72 -28.05 -36.44
CA LYS A 4 10.92 -28.72 -35.40
C LYS A 4 11.59 -28.63 -34.03
N PHE A 5 12.93 -28.70 -33.99
CA PHE A 5 13.71 -28.51 -32.77
C PHE A 5 13.60 -27.08 -32.24
N LEU A 6 13.67 -26.08 -33.12
CA LEU A 6 13.49 -24.67 -32.75
C LEU A 6 12.07 -24.38 -32.23
N PHE A 7 11.05 -24.98 -32.85
CA PHE A 7 9.66 -24.89 -32.41
C PHE A 7 9.46 -25.51 -31.03
N CYS A 8 10.08 -26.66 -30.75
CA CYS A 8 10.03 -27.28 -29.41
C CYS A 8 10.74 -26.41 -28.35
N ILE A 9 11.87 -25.78 -28.68
CA ILE A 9 12.57 -24.87 -27.75
C ILE A 9 11.71 -23.64 -27.43
N LEU A 10 11.05 -23.05 -28.43
CA LEU A 10 10.12 -21.93 -28.25
C LEU A 10 8.93 -22.31 -27.36
N LEU A 11 8.33 -23.49 -27.57
CA LEU A 11 7.26 -24.03 -26.72
C LEU A 11 7.72 -24.26 -25.26
N PHE A 12 8.93 -24.79 -25.06
CA PHE A 12 9.51 -24.94 -23.73
C PHE A 12 9.73 -23.60 -23.02
N PHE A 13 10.14 -22.56 -23.76
CA PHE A 13 10.35 -21.21 -23.21
C PHE A 13 9.04 -20.55 -22.74
N PHE A 14 7.93 -20.78 -23.44
CA PHE A 14 6.60 -20.31 -23.00
C PHE A 14 6.09 -21.03 -21.74
N LEU A 15 6.47 -22.28 -21.52
CA LEU A 15 6.05 -23.06 -20.34
C LEU A 15 6.78 -22.66 -19.04
N THR A 16 7.92 -21.96 -19.14
CA THR A 16 8.70 -21.53 -17.95
C THR A 16 8.29 -20.17 -17.40
N ILE A 17 7.28 -19.50 -17.96
CA ILE A 17 6.78 -18.23 -17.43
C ILE A 17 5.96 -18.51 -16.17
N SER A 18 6.64 -18.68 -15.04
CA SER A 18 6.00 -18.74 -13.73
C SER A 18 5.46 -17.35 -13.42
N SER A 19 4.15 -17.22 -13.22
CA SER A 19 3.57 -15.98 -12.72
C SER A 19 4.01 -15.79 -11.27
N VAL A 20 4.86 -14.80 -11.01
CA VAL A 20 5.14 -14.37 -9.63
C VAL A 20 3.85 -13.77 -9.10
N LYS A 21 3.14 -14.54 -8.27
CA LYS A 21 1.96 -14.01 -7.58
C LYS A 21 2.47 -13.01 -6.54
N ALA A 22 2.23 -11.72 -6.78
CA ALA A 22 2.53 -10.70 -5.79
C ALA A 22 1.80 -11.05 -4.50
N LYS A 23 2.56 -11.25 -3.41
CA LYS A 23 1.99 -11.50 -2.09
C LYS A 23 1.43 -10.18 -1.57
N ILE A 24 0.12 -10.14 -1.37
CA ILE A 24 -0.55 -8.98 -0.76
C ILE A 24 -0.34 -9.05 0.75
N GLY A 25 0.13 -7.94 1.33
CA GLY A 25 0.34 -7.81 2.78
C GLY A 25 1.72 -8.28 3.25
N PHE A 26 1.85 -8.45 4.56
CA PHE A 26 3.11 -8.80 5.23
C PHE A 26 3.02 -10.16 5.95
N ASP A 27 4.15 -10.79 6.23
CA ASP A 27 4.18 -12.05 6.98
C ASP A 27 3.84 -11.85 8.45
N CYS A 28 3.00 -12.72 8.98
CA CYS A 28 2.61 -12.70 10.38
C CYS A 28 2.41 -14.12 10.92
N LYS A 29 2.64 -14.33 12.22
CA LYS A 29 2.73 -15.69 12.80
C LYS A 29 1.48 -16.14 13.57
N SER A 30 0.75 -15.20 14.16
CA SER A 30 -0.39 -15.48 15.04
C SER A 30 -1.66 -14.89 14.47
N ILE A 31 -2.77 -15.65 14.50
CA ILE A 31 -4.09 -15.08 14.19
C ILE A 31 -4.40 -14.02 15.26
N SER A 32 -4.35 -12.75 14.88
CA SER A 32 -4.47 -11.63 15.81
C SER A 32 -4.88 -10.34 15.10
N LYS A 33 -5.47 -9.42 15.86
CA LYS A 33 -5.51 -8.01 15.51
C LYS A 33 -4.24 -7.34 16.00
N CYS A 34 -3.73 -6.37 15.27
CA CYS A 34 -2.55 -5.62 15.68
C CYS A 34 -2.65 -4.15 15.30
N GLN A 35 -1.78 -3.33 15.90
CA GLN A 35 -1.55 -1.97 15.43
C GLN A 35 -0.30 -1.99 14.55
N SER A 36 -0.35 -1.30 13.42
CA SER A 36 0.71 -1.26 12.42
C SER A 36 0.85 0.13 11.82
N LEU A 37 1.98 0.34 11.13
CA LEU A 37 2.29 1.58 10.42
C LEU A 37 2.66 1.26 8.98
N ALA A 38 2.15 2.03 8.03
CA ALA A 38 2.57 2.02 6.63
C ALA A 38 3.32 3.32 6.30
N GLY A 39 4.36 3.23 5.47
CA GLY A 39 5.04 4.42 4.96
C GLY A 39 4.33 4.93 3.71
N TYR A 40 3.63 6.05 3.80
CA TYR A 40 3.02 6.74 2.67
C TYR A 40 4.02 7.75 2.09
N VAL A 41 4.45 7.57 0.85
CA VAL A 41 5.24 8.58 0.14
C VAL A 41 4.29 9.51 -0.59
N SER A 42 4.23 10.79 -0.19
CA SER A 42 3.29 11.74 -0.79
C SER A 42 3.65 12.03 -2.25
N PRO A 43 2.82 11.68 -3.26
CA PRO A 43 3.18 11.88 -4.66
C PRO A 43 3.32 13.36 -5.02
N ASN A 44 2.54 14.22 -4.35
CA ASN A 44 2.50 15.67 -4.55
C ASN A 44 2.55 16.39 -3.20
N ALA A 45 2.81 17.71 -3.22
CA ALA A 45 2.65 18.53 -2.02
C ALA A 45 1.17 18.54 -1.60
N THR A 46 0.93 18.37 -0.30
CA THR A 46 -0.41 18.19 0.27
C THR A 46 -0.42 18.67 1.73
N THR A 47 -1.43 18.29 2.50
CA THR A 47 -1.54 18.56 3.93
C THR A 47 -1.77 17.28 4.74
N LEU A 48 -1.47 17.33 6.03
CA LEU A 48 -1.79 16.22 6.94
C LEU A 48 -3.29 15.87 6.92
N SER A 49 -4.18 16.84 6.73
CA SER A 49 -5.64 16.64 6.65
C SER A 49 -6.05 15.83 5.42
N GLU A 50 -5.46 16.12 4.26
CA GLU A 50 -5.76 15.40 3.01
C GLU A 50 -5.27 13.94 3.10
N ILE A 51 -4.08 13.73 3.67
CA ILE A 51 -3.54 12.39 3.93
C ILE A 51 -4.43 11.64 4.93
N ALA A 52 -4.78 12.26 6.07
CA ALA A 52 -5.66 11.67 7.06
C ALA A 52 -7.03 11.29 6.45
N THR A 53 -7.56 12.12 5.53
CA THR A 53 -8.80 11.83 4.81
C THR A 53 -8.65 10.66 3.84
N LEU A 54 -7.56 10.62 3.06
CA LEU A 54 -7.28 9.53 2.12
C LEU A 54 -7.24 8.17 2.82
N PHE A 55 -6.60 8.12 3.99
CA PHE A 55 -6.45 6.90 4.79
C PHE A 55 -7.56 6.67 5.83
N LYS A 56 -8.53 7.58 5.93
CA LYS A 56 -9.61 7.57 6.93
C LYS A 56 -9.09 7.43 8.37
N VAL A 57 -8.02 8.16 8.68
CA VAL A 57 -7.44 8.20 10.02
C VAL A 57 -8.45 8.81 10.99
N THR A 58 -8.86 8.05 11.99
CA THR A 58 -9.80 8.49 13.03
C THR A 58 -9.10 9.00 14.28
N ASP A 59 -7.97 8.40 14.67
CA ASP A 59 -7.16 8.83 15.80
C ASP A 59 -6.04 9.78 15.35
N ILE A 60 -6.34 11.08 15.39
CA ILE A 60 -5.40 12.13 15.01
C ILE A 60 -4.19 12.21 15.94
N ASN A 61 -4.35 11.93 17.23
CA ASN A 61 -3.23 12.00 18.17
C ASN A 61 -2.23 10.88 17.92
N TYR A 62 -2.72 9.66 17.64
CA TYR A 62 -1.86 8.55 17.25
C TYR A 62 -1.16 8.82 15.91
N PHE A 63 -1.87 9.41 14.93
CA PHE A 63 -1.28 9.81 13.66
C PHE A 63 -0.18 10.85 13.80
N LEU A 64 -0.39 11.91 14.59
CA LEU A 64 0.64 12.90 14.87
C LEU A 64 1.82 12.28 15.62
N GLY A 65 1.56 11.43 16.63
CA GLY A 65 2.59 10.73 17.40
C GLY A 65 3.44 9.79 16.54
N ALA A 66 2.84 9.04 15.61
CA ALA A 66 3.56 8.17 14.66
C ALA A 66 4.54 8.96 13.77
N ASN A 67 4.25 10.24 13.54
CA ASN A 67 5.08 11.14 12.75
C ASN A 67 5.97 12.04 13.61
N SER A 68 6.09 11.76 14.91
CA SER A 68 6.91 12.54 15.85
C SER A 68 6.54 14.03 15.87
N LEU A 69 5.25 14.33 15.64
CA LEU A 69 4.70 15.67 15.68
C LEU A 69 4.07 15.94 17.07
N PRO A 70 4.21 17.16 17.61
CA PRO A 70 3.54 17.53 18.86
C PRO A 70 2.02 17.37 18.80
N ILE A 71 1.42 16.97 19.92
CA ILE A 71 -0.03 16.99 20.11
C ILE A 71 -0.52 18.43 19.91
N GLY A 72 -1.50 18.63 19.04
CA GLY A 72 -2.00 19.96 18.66
C GLY A 72 -1.37 20.56 17.39
N THR A 73 -0.48 19.84 16.71
CA THR A 73 -0.04 20.22 15.37
C THR A 73 -1.25 20.38 14.44
N SER A 74 -1.34 21.52 13.75
CA SER A 74 -2.43 21.78 12.81
C SER A 74 -2.44 20.76 11.67
N LEU A 75 -3.60 20.19 11.36
CA LEU A 75 -3.76 19.29 10.21
C LEU A 75 -3.64 20.01 8.85
N THR A 76 -3.65 21.35 8.84
CA THR A 76 -3.32 22.15 7.65
C THR A 76 -1.82 22.26 7.40
N LYS A 77 -0.97 21.71 8.29
CA LYS A 77 0.48 21.64 8.07
C LYS A 77 0.77 20.96 6.73
N SER A 78 1.58 21.63 5.91
CA SER A 78 1.99 21.13 4.61
C SER A 78 2.92 19.93 4.76
N VAL A 79 2.76 18.99 3.84
CA VAL A 79 3.63 17.83 3.59
C VAL A 79 4.21 18.01 2.19
N ALA A 80 5.53 17.93 2.07
CA ALA A 80 6.20 18.09 0.79
C ALA A 80 5.97 16.88 -0.12
N ALA A 81 6.10 17.07 -1.44
CA ALA A 81 6.16 15.93 -2.36
C ALA A 81 7.36 15.04 -2.01
N MET A 82 7.20 13.73 -2.17
CA MET A 82 8.15 12.67 -1.81
C MET A 82 8.48 12.57 -0.30
N GLU A 83 7.81 13.34 0.55
CA GLU A 83 7.90 13.17 2.00
C GLU A 83 7.18 11.88 2.42
N THR A 84 7.79 11.14 3.34
CA THR A 84 7.20 9.91 3.89
C THR A 84 6.45 10.20 5.18
N ILE A 85 5.16 9.89 5.21
CA ILE A 85 4.30 10.00 6.37
C ILE A 85 3.94 8.60 6.87
N ARG A 86 4.07 8.36 8.17
CA ARG A 86 3.67 7.09 8.81
C ARG A 86 2.16 7.09 9.02
N ILE A 87 1.48 6.16 8.36
CA ILE A 87 0.03 5.99 8.44
C ILE A 87 -0.28 4.86 9.43
N PRO A 88 -0.92 5.16 10.57
CA PRO A 88 -1.40 4.13 11.46
C PRO A 88 -2.60 3.40 10.89
N PHE A 89 -2.62 2.08 11.06
CA PHE A 89 -3.77 1.25 10.70
C PHE A 89 -3.87 0.02 11.62
N ALA A 90 -5.10 -0.44 11.83
CA ALA A 90 -5.35 -1.73 12.46
C ALA A 90 -5.08 -2.84 11.44
N CYS A 91 -4.32 -3.86 11.85
CA CYS A 91 -4.03 -5.02 11.03
C CYS A 91 -4.87 -6.22 11.45
N SER A 92 -5.17 -7.11 10.49
CA SER A 92 -5.69 -8.44 10.73
C SER A 92 -4.72 -9.47 10.16
N CYS A 93 -4.08 -10.25 11.05
CA CYS A 93 -3.28 -11.40 10.65
C CYS A 93 -4.15 -12.65 10.57
N LYS A 94 -4.22 -13.27 9.38
CA LYS A 94 -4.91 -14.55 9.16
C LYS A 94 -4.11 -15.38 8.16
N ASN A 95 -3.98 -16.68 8.42
CA ASN A 95 -3.32 -17.64 7.52
C ASN A 95 -1.90 -17.21 7.09
N GLY A 96 -1.11 -16.63 8.01
CA GLY A 96 0.25 -16.20 7.73
C GLY A 96 0.38 -14.84 7.04
N SER A 97 -0.72 -14.18 6.66
CA SER A 97 -0.71 -12.87 6.01
C SER A 97 -1.43 -11.80 6.84
N GLY A 98 -0.75 -10.67 7.03
CA GLY A 98 -1.24 -9.46 7.66
C GLY A 98 -1.68 -8.45 6.61
N ILE A 99 -2.92 -8.00 6.71
CA ILE A 99 -3.49 -6.94 5.88
C ILE A 99 -4.14 -5.87 6.76
N ALA A 100 -4.41 -4.70 6.19
CA ALA A 100 -5.22 -3.70 6.87
C ALA A 100 -6.63 -4.24 7.15
N ASP A 101 -7.13 -3.95 8.34
CA ASP A 101 -8.41 -4.41 8.85
C ASP A 101 -9.50 -3.38 8.51
N ASP A 102 -10.11 -3.53 7.33
CA ASP A 102 -11.33 -2.85 6.86
C ASP A 102 -11.37 -1.31 6.94
N THR A 103 -10.22 -0.62 6.84
CA THR A 103 -10.18 0.82 7.13
C THR A 103 -10.18 1.75 5.90
N THR A 104 -9.91 1.27 4.68
CA THR A 104 -9.67 2.21 3.55
C THR A 104 -10.34 1.75 2.26
N MET A 105 -11.63 2.07 2.11
CA MET A 105 -12.32 2.00 0.82
C MET A 105 -12.02 3.25 -0.02
N TYR A 106 -11.42 3.06 -1.18
CA TYR A 106 -11.25 4.07 -2.22
C TYR A 106 -12.35 3.93 -3.27
N LYS A 107 -13.00 5.05 -3.62
CA LYS A 107 -13.98 5.07 -4.71
C LYS A 107 -13.25 5.36 -6.02
N VAL A 108 -13.12 4.32 -6.85
CA VAL A 108 -12.52 4.40 -8.20
C VAL A 108 -13.23 5.46 -9.02
N LYS A 109 -12.46 6.35 -9.65
CA LYS A 109 -12.96 7.38 -10.56
C LYS A 109 -12.85 6.91 -12.01
N GLU A 110 -13.59 7.58 -12.89
CA GLU A 110 -13.52 7.31 -14.33
C GLU A 110 -12.09 7.46 -14.85
N GLY A 111 -11.62 6.48 -15.63
CA GLY A 111 -10.27 6.45 -16.19
C GLY A 111 -9.17 5.92 -15.26
N GLU A 112 -9.46 5.64 -13.99
CA GLU A 112 -8.46 5.07 -13.07
C GLU A 112 -8.34 3.54 -13.21
N GLY A 113 -7.10 3.05 -13.25
CA GLY A 113 -6.76 1.64 -13.18
C GLY A 113 -6.22 1.24 -11.80
N LEU A 114 -6.30 -0.05 -11.46
CA LEU A 114 -5.81 -0.56 -10.17
C LEU A 114 -4.30 -0.32 -9.96
N ASP A 115 -3.50 -0.41 -11.03
CA ASP A 115 -2.05 -0.13 -10.96
C ASP A 115 -1.79 1.35 -10.63
N HIS A 116 -2.52 2.26 -11.26
CA HIS A 116 -2.44 3.69 -10.97
C HIS A 116 -2.84 4.00 -9.53
N ILE A 117 -3.94 3.41 -9.04
CA ILE A 117 -4.40 3.61 -7.67
C ILE A 117 -3.34 3.11 -6.67
N ALA A 118 -2.78 1.91 -6.89
CA ALA A 118 -1.76 1.35 -6.01
C ALA A 118 -0.47 2.20 -6.01
N ARG A 119 0.07 2.52 -7.19
CA ARG A 119 1.40 3.14 -7.32
C ARG A 119 1.40 4.67 -7.21
N ASN A 120 0.31 5.33 -7.59
CA ASN A 120 0.27 6.79 -7.70
C ASN A 120 -0.67 7.46 -6.70
N ILE A 121 -1.64 6.74 -6.12
CA ILE A 121 -2.54 7.30 -5.09
C ILE A 121 -2.09 6.83 -3.71
N PHE A 122 -1.91 5.53 -3.52
CA PHE A 122 -1.50 4.99 -2.22
C PHE A 122 0.01 4.91 -2.03
N SER A 123 0.80 4.64 -3.08
CA SER A 123 2.27 4.72 -3.07
C SER A 123 2.92 4.07 -1.83
N MET A 124 2.51 2.84 -1.51
CA MET A 124 2.98 2.03 -0.37
C MET A 124 3.58 0.70 -0.81
#